data_AF-A0A0D2QBY3-F1
#
_entry.id   AF-A0A0D2QBY3-F1
#
_cell.length_a   1.000
_cell.length_b   1.000
_cell.length_c   1.000
_cell.angle_alpha   90.00
_cell.angle_beta   90.00
_cell.angle_gamma   90.00
#
_symmetry.space_group_name_H-M   'P 1'
#
loop_
_entity.id
_entity.type
_entity.pdbx_description
1 polymer ?
#
loop_
_entity_poly.entity_id
_entity_poly.type
_entity_poly.pdbx_seq_one_letter_code
_entity_poly.pdbx_strand_id
1 'polypeptide(L)'
;MATPSVEYLPPPLDATAQQPAIFDGTIRLYLAYPCPYAQRVWIARNCKGLQDKIKLVPLNLQNRPAWYKEKVYPENKDADKKEYFETLLSHMDEFLGLVYATFKGDSTKDADAAFDHLETALAKYDGPFLLGNEFTLADIAFIPFVERFQIYLSEVFNYDLTAGRPKVAAWIEAADKIDAYKQTKKSDPKEIVEIYKRIFSAQK
;
A
#
# COMPACT_ATOMS: atom_id res chain seq x y z
N MET A 1 2.29 -15.73 26.35
CA MET A 1 2.48 -14.94 25.11
C MET A 1 2.44 -15.91 23.95
N ALA A 2 1.50 -15.76 23.02
CA ALA A 2 1.47 -16.62 21.82
C ALA A 2 2.64 -16.20 20.92
N THR A 3 3.47 -17.18 20.54
CA THR A 3 4.50 -17.03 19.51
C THR A 3 3.85 -16.43 18.26
N PRO A 4 4.45 -15.44 17.57
CA PRO A 4 3.89 -14.94 16.33
C PRO A 4 3.97 -16.08 15.30
N SER A 5 2.87 -16.80 15.13
CA SER A 5 2.75 -17.82 14.09
C SER A 5 2.79 -17.08 12.76
N VAL A 6 3.83 -17.33 11.97
CA VAL A 6 3.92 -16.84 10.59
C VAL A 6 2.67 -17.33 9.86
N GLU A 7 1.82 -16.40 9.42
CA GLU A 7 0.62 -16.73 8.68
C GLU A 7 0.98 -17.40 7.36
N TYR A 8 0.33 -18.53 7.05
CA TYR A 8 0.43 -19.15 5.74
C TYR A 8 -0.17 -18.22 4.67
N LEU A 9 0.62 -17.90 3.65
CA LEU A 9 0.19 -17.06 2.54
C LEU A 9 -0.24 -17.96 1.36
N PRO A 10 -1.53 -17.96 0.97
CA PRO A 10 -1.97 -18.71 -0.19
C PRO A 10 -1.31 -18.16 -1.48
N PRO A 11 -1.10 -19.00 -2.50
CA PRO A 11 -0.59 -18.55 -3.79
C PRO A 11 -1.62 -17.66 -4.52
N PRO A 12 -1.19 -16.65 -5.30
CA PRO A 12 -2.08 -15.84 -6.12
C PRO A 12 -2.87 -16.67 -7.13
N LEU A 13 -4.19 -16.42 -7.20
CA LEU A 13 -5.08 -17.05 -8.17
C LEU A 13 -4.87 -16.44 -9.57
N ASP A 14 -4.67 -17.29 -10.56
CA ASP A 14 -4.56 -16.92 -11.97
C ASP A 14 -5.87 -17.18 -12.74
N ALA A 15 -5.87 -16.98 -14.06
CA ALA A 15 -7.05 -17.15 -14.90
C ALA A 15 -7.65 -18.56 -14.90
N THR A 16 -6.86 -19.59 -14.53
CA THR A 16 -7.29 -20.99 -14.46
C THR A 16 -7.90 -21.35 -13.11
N ALA A 17 -7.75 -20.48 -12.10
CA ALA A 17 -8.19 -20.75 -10.75
C ALA A 17 -9.72 -20.85 -10.66
N GLN A 18 -10.17 -21.92 -10.01
CA GLN A 18 -11.57 -22.05 -9.64
C GLN A 18 -11.98 -20.96 -8.66
N GLN A 19 -13.21 -20.48 -8.84
CA GLN A 19 -13.81 -19.48 -7.98
C GLN A 19 -13.98 -20.03 -6.57
N PRO A 20 -13.42 -19.40 -5.52
CA PRO A 20 -13.78 -19.73 -4.15
C PRO A 20 -15.28 -19.54 -3.93
N ALA A 21 -15.89 -20.33 -3.05
CA ALA A 21 -17.29 -20.14 -2.69
C ALA A 21 -17.56 -18.68 -2.28
N ILE A 22 -18.62 -18.09 -2.80
CA ILE A 22 -19.05 -16.72 -2.49
C ILE A 22 -20.33 -16.82 -1.64
N PHE A 23 -20.47 -15.93 -0.65
CA PHE A 23 -21.64 -15.85 0.25
C PHE A 23 -21.90 -17.12 1.08
N ASP A 24 -20.84 -17.86 1.40
CA ASP A 24 -20.87 -19.05 2.27
C ASP A 24 -20.69 -18.74 3.76
N GLY A 25 -20.77 -17.45 4.14
CA GLY A 25 -20.52 -16.98 5.50
C GLY A 25 -19.04 -16.74 5.86
N THR A 26 -18.09 -17.10 4.99
CA THR A 26 -16.67 -16.81 5.21
C THR A 26 -16.30 -15.42 4.68
N ILE A 27 -15.70 -14.59 5.54
CA ILE A 27 -15.21 -13.27 5.14
C ILE A 27 -13.87 -13.44 4.39
N ARG A 28 -13.79 -12.86 3.19
CA ARG A 28 -12.62 -12.94 2.31
C ARG A 28 -12.11 -11.55 1.96
N LEU A 29 -10.80 -11.35 2.10
CA LEU A 29 -10.10 -10.18 1.57
C LEU A 29 -9.51 -10.56 0.21
N TYR A 30 -10.13 -10.07 -0.86
CA TYR A 30 -9.56 -10.16 -2.20
C TYR A 30 -8.47 -9.08 -2.34
N LEU A 31 -7.25 -9.50 -2.66
CA LEU A 31 -6.12 -8.59 -2.76
C LEU A 31 -5.17 -9.01 -3.86
N ALA A 32 -4.23 -8.14 -4.21
CA ALA A 32 -2.99 -8.55 -4.84
C ALA A 32 -1.87 -8.19 -3.88
N TYR A 33 -0.96 -9.12 -3.60
CA TYR A 33 0.16 -8.88 -2.69
C TYR A 33 0.97 -7.61 -3.00
N PRO A 34 1.30 -7.27 -4.26
CA PRO A 34 2.05 -6.06 -4.55
C PRO A 34 1.22 -4.76 -4.47
N CYS A 35 -0.11 -4.83 -4.29
CA CYS A 35 -0.97 -3.64 -4.31
C CYS A 35 -0.88 -2.85 -2.99
N PRO A 36 -0.39 -1.59 -3.00
CA PRO A 36 -0.27 -0.79 -1.77
C PRO A 36 -1.63 -0.46 -1.14
N TYR A 37 -2.68 -0.29 -1.96
CA TYR A 37 -4.04 -0.05 -1.46
C TYR A 37 -4.58 -1.24 -0.68
N ALA A 38 -4.42 -2.45 -1.22
CA ALA A 38 -4.88 -3.67 -0.56
C ALA A 38 -4.01 -4.01 0.67
N GLN A 39 -2.72 -3.65 0.64
CA GLN A 39 -1.82 -3.79 1.78
C GLN A 39 -2.33 -3.02 3.01
N ARG A 40 -2.97 -1.85 2.84
CA ARG A 40 -3.59 -1.11 3.97
C ARG A 40 -4.57 -1.96 4.78
N VAL A 41 -5.50 -2.61 4.07
CA VAL A 41 -6.53 -3.46 4.67
C VAL A 41 -5.90 -4.71 5.29
N TRP A 42 -4.84 -5.25 4.66
CA TRP A 42 -4.10 -6.38 5.19
C TRP A 42 -3.36 -6.03 6.49
N ILE A 43 -2.69 -4.89 6.56
CA ILE A 43 -2.04 -4.42 7.80
C ILE A 43 -3.08 -4.24 8.91
N ALA A 44 -4.19 -3.57 8.62
CA ALA A 44 -5.27 -3.36 9.60
C ALA A 44 -5.87 -4.68 10.11
N ARG A 45 -6.08 -5.66 9.22
CA ARG A 45 -6.49 -7.03 9.56
C ARG A 45 -5.51 -7.68 10.54
N ASN A 46 -4.21 -7.57 10.26
CA ASN A 46 -3.16 -8.17 11.09
C ASN A 46 -3.04 -7.47 12.45
N CYS A 47 -3.09 -6.13 12.48
CA CYS A 47 -3.06 -5.32 13.72
C CYS A 47 -4.24 -5.66 14.65
N LYS A 48 -5.39 -6.07 14.10
CA LYS A 48 -6.58 -6.44 14.87
C LYS A 48 -6.70 -7.94 15.18
N GLY A 49 -5.70 -8.75 14.84
CA GLY A 49 -5.73 -10.18 15.14
C GLY A 49 -6.83 -10.94 14.37
N LEU A 50 -7.20 -10.47 13.16
CA LEU A 50 -8.32 -10.99 12.39
C LEU A 50 -7.92 -12.06 11.37
N GLN A 51 -6.71 -12.63 11.49
CA GLN A 51 -6.16 -13.57 10.52
C GLN A 51 -7.05 -14.81 10.33
N ASP A 52 -7.59 -15.34 11.42
CA ASP A 52 -8.47 -16.51 11.38
C ASP A 52 -9.86 -16.21 10.83
N LYS A 53 -10.32 -14.96 10.92
CA LYS A 53 -11.68 -14.54 10.56
C LYS A 53 -11.80 -14.05 9.12
N ILE A 54 -10.75 -13.41 8.60
CA ILE A 54 -10.74 -12.83 7.25
C ILE A 54 -9.72 -13.62 6.43
N LYS A 55 -10.14 -14.43 5.47
CA LYS A 55 -9.20 -15.24 4.66
C LYS A 55 -8.67 -14.42 3.48
N LEU A 56 -7.37 -14.53 3.20
CA LEU A 56 -6.76 -13.88 2.05
C LEU A 56 -7.11 -14.66 0.77
N VAL A 57 -7.54 -13.93 -0.26
CA VAL A 57 -7.73 -14.43 -1.62
C VAL A 57 -6.86 -13.59 -2.56
N PRO A 58 -5.58 -13.92 -2.70
CA PRO A 58 -4.67 -13.17 -3.54
C PRO A 58 -4.99 -13.44 -5.02
N LEU A 59 -4.92 -12.40 -5.84
CA LEU A 59 -5.20 -12.41 -7.27
C LEU A 59 -3.93 -12.01 -8.02
N ASN A 60 -3.64 -12.72 -9.12
CA ASN A 60 -2.68 -12.25 -10.10
C ASN A 60 -3.34 -11.16 -10.96
N LEU A 61 -2.95 -9.90 -10.80
CA LEU A 61 -3.56 -8.80 -11.56
C LEU A 61 -3.24 -8.82 -13.06
N GLN A 62 -2.10 -9.41 -13.45
CA GLN A 62 -1.70 -9.52 -14.86
C GLN A 62 -2.47 -10.65 -15.58
N ASN A 63 -2.87 -11.68 -14.83
CA ASN A 63 -3.59 -12.84 -15.35
C ASN A 63 -4.77 -13.20 -14.43
N ARG A 64 -5.70 -12.26 -14.25
CA ARG A 64 -6.79 -12.39 -13.26
C ARG A 64 -7.91 -13.34 -13.74
N PRO A 65 -8.54 -14.11 -12.84
CA PRO A 65 -9.74 -14.88 -13.18
C PRO A 65 -10.91 -14.00 -13.62
N ALA A 66 -11.58 -14.39 -14.72
CA ALA A 66 -12.73 -13.66 -15.26
C ALA A 66 -13.87 -13.48 -14.24
N TRP A 67 -14.12 -14.52 -13.43
CA TRP A 67 -15.18 -14.53 -12.42
C TRP A 67 -15.03 -13.41 -11.38
N TYR A 68 -13.81 -12.90 -11.16
CA TYR A 68 -13.60 -11.82 -10.18
C TYR A 68 -14.31 -10.54 -10.62
N LYS A 69 -14.16 -10.15 -11.90
CA LYS A 69 -14.82 -8.97 -12.45
C LYS A 69 -16.33 -9.17 -12.56
N GLU A 70 -16.77 -10.37 -12.91
CA GLU A 70 -18.19 -10.64 -13.17
C GLU A 70 -19.03 -10.78 -11.90
N LYS A 71 -18.46 -11.38 -10.84
CA LYS A 71 -19.23 -11.88 -9.70
C LYS A 71 -18.80 -11.34 -8.34
N VAL A 72 -17.60 -10.76 -8.22
CA VAL A 72 -17.07 -10.25 -6.94
C VAL A 72 -16.97 -8.73 -6.92
N TYR A 73 -16.36 -8.15 -7.95
CA TYR A 73 -16.16 -6.72 -8.07
C TYR A 73 -16.58 -6.23 -9.47
N PRO A 74 -17.89 -6.21 -9.76
CA PRO A 74 -18.38 -5.60 -10.99
C PRO A 74 -18.00 -4.12 -10.99
N GLU A 75 -17.52 -3.62 -12.14
CA GLU A 75 -17.24 -2.21 -12.31
C GLU A 75 -18.46 -1.40 -11.90
N ASN A 76 -18.27 -0.47 -10.96
CA ASN A 76 -19.32 0.45 -10.56
C ASN A 76 -19.59 1.41 -11.73
N LYS A 77 -20.72 1.21 -12.42
CA LYS A 77 -21.16 2.05 -13.54
C LYS A 77 -21.90 3.32 -13.08
N ASP A 78 -22.05 3.50 -11.77
CA ASP A 78 -22.72 4.63 -11.15
C ASP A 78 -21.77 5.84 -11.07
N ALA A 79 -22.06 6.88 -11.87
CA ALA A 79 -21.22 8.07 -12.01
C ALA A 79 -21.08 8.86 -10.70
N ASP A 80 -22.16 8.98 -9.92
CA ASP A 80 -22.20 9.80 -8.71
C ASP A 80 -21.38 9.17 -7.57
N LYS A 81 -21.39 7.84 -7.48
CA LYS A 81 -20.58 7.11 -6.49
C LYS A 81 -19.09 7.08 -6.85
N LYS A 82 -18.79 7.16 -8.15
CA LYS A 82 -17.41 7.30 -8.63
C LYS A 82 -16.85 8.68 -8.23
N GLU A 83 -17.63 9.74 -8.43
CA GLU A 83 -17.26 11.11 -8.05
C GLU A 83 -17.10 11.28 -6.52
N TYR A 84 -17.98 10.67 -5.72
CA TYR A 84 -17.86 10.68 -4.26
C TYR A 84 -16.65 9.88 -3.75
N PHE A 85 -16.35 8.73 -4.36
CA PHE A 85 -15.16 7.94 -4.05
C PHE A 85 -13.86 8.70 -4.40
N GLU A 86 -13.85 9.42 -5.52
CA GLU A 86 -12.73 10.29 -5.93
C GLU A 86 -12.55 11.48 -4.96
N THR A 87 -13.65 12.05 -4.43
CA THR A 87 -13.59 13.14 -3.43
C THR A 87 -12.94 12.70 -2.11
N LEU A 88 -13.23 11.48 -1.65
CA LEU A 88 -12.69 10.91 -0.41
C LEU A 88 -11.19 10.56 -0.48
N LEU A 89 -10.62 10.41 -1.67
CA LEU A 89 -9.19 10.12 -1.87
C LEU A 89 -8.31 11.39 -1.83
N SER A 90 -8.91 12.57 -1.95
CA SER A 90 -8.24 13.85 -2.25
C SER A 90 -7.05 14.23 -1.35
N HIS A 91 -7.08 13.92 -0.05
CA HIS A 91 -5.98 14.28 0.87
C HIS A 91 -4.75 13.37 0.72
N MET A 92 -4.96 12.14 0.25
CA MET A 92 -3.89 11.21 -0.06
C MET A 92 -3.43 11.40 -1.52
N ASP A 93 -4.31 11.89 -2.39
CA ASP A 93 -4.02 12.20 -3.79
C ASP A 93 -3.03 13.36 -3.96
N GLU A 94 -2.97 14.33 -3.04
CA GLU A 94 -1.95 15.39 -3.11
C GLU A 94 -0.54 14.83 -2.85
N PHE A 95 -0.36 14.06 -1.78
CA PHE A 95 0.92 13.41 -1.48
C PHE A 95 1.33 12.43 -2.59
N LEU A 96 0.42 11.56 -3.04
CA LEU A 96 0.70 10.65 -4.16
C LEU A 96 0.96 11.43 -5.45
N GLY A 97 0.20 12.48 -5.70
CA GLY A 97 0.29 13.30 -6.90
C GLY A 97 1.66 13.95 -7.04
N LEU A 98 2.20 14.51 -5.96
CA LEU A 98 3.53 15.10 -5.93
C LEU A 98 4.64 14.06 -6.18
N VAL A 99 4.59 12.92 -5.49
CA VAL A 99 5.59 11.86 -5.70
C VAL A 99 5.48 11.28 -7.13
N TYR A 100 4.27 11.10 -7.66
CA TYR A 100 4.08 10.64 -9.04
C TYR A 100 4.47 11.68 -10.08
N ALA A 101 4.38 12.98 -9.77
CA ALA A 101 4.92 14.03 -10.64
C ALA A 101 6.44 13.89 -10.78
N THR A 102 7.16 13.58 -9.69
CA THR A 102 8.59 13.25 -9.75
C THR A 102 8.86 12.08 -10.68
N PHE A 103 8.05 11.02 -10.63
CA PHE A 103 8.24 9.84 -11.49
C PHE A 103 8.03 10.11 -12.98
N LYS A 104 7.25 11.14 -13.32
CA LYS A 104 6.98 11.56 -14.71
C LYS A 104 7.97 12.61 -15.21
N GLY A 105 8.53 13.42 -14.31
CA GLY A 105 9.50 14.46 -14.61
C GLY A 105 10.95 14.00 -14.52
N ASP A 106 11.86 14.98 -14.63
CA ASP A 106 13.31 14.77 -14.50
C ASP A 106 13.89 15.52 -13.27
N SER A 107 13.03 15.88 -12.31
CA SER A 107 13.36 16.67 -11.10
C SER A 107 12.74 16.04 -9.85
N THR A 108 13.46 16.10 -8.72
CA THR A 108 13.02 15.55 -7.41
C THR A 108 12.30 16.55 -6.51
N LYS A 109 12.12 17.80 -6.96
CA LYS A 109 11.50 18.87 -6.16
C LYS A 109 10.10 18.53 -5.63
N ASP A 110 9.30 17.79 -6.41
CA ASP A 110 7.95 17.41 -5.97
C ASP A 110 8.02 16.32 -4.89
N ALA A 111 8.99 15.40 -4.97
CA ALA A 111 9.27 14.45 -3.91
C ALA A 111 9.75 15.19 -2.64
N ASP A 112 10.61 16.20 -2.78
CA ASP A 112 11.03 17.03 -1.64
C ASP A 112 9.83 17.66 -0.94
N ALA A 113 8.97 18.35 -1.69
CA ALA A 113 7.76 18.96 -1.14
C ALA A 113 6.85 17.93 -0.42
N ALA A 114 6.66 16.75 -1.02
CA ALA A 114 5.84 15.69 -0.45
C ALA A 114 6.41 15.16 0.88
N PHE A 115 7.71 14.87 0.91
CA PHE A 115 8.35 14.31 2.11
C PHE A 115 8.62 15.37 3.19
N ASP A 116 8.82 16.64 2.83
CA ASP A 116 8.90 17.75 3.79
C ASP A 116 7.55 17.98 4.48
N HIS A 117 6.45 17.81 3.75
CA HIS A 117 5.11 17.83 4.34
C HIS A 117 4.90 16.67 5.30
N LEU A 118 5.33 15.46 4.94
CA LEU A 118 5.26 14.29 5.82
C LEU A 118 6.14 14.45 7.08
N GLU A 119 7.36 14.99 6.93
CA GLU A 119 8.26 15.32 8.04
C GLU A 119 7.58 16.31 9.02
N THR A 120 6.94 17.35 8.48
CA THR A 120 6.19 18.34 9.26
C THR A 120 5.00 17.69 9.99
N ALA A 121 4.28 16.80 9.32
CA ALA A 121 3.15 16.07 9.93
C ALA A 121 3.61 15.17 11.08
N LEU A 122 4.71 14.44 10.91
CA LEU A 122 5.31 13.58 11.95
C LEU A 122 5.90 14.37 13.12
N ALA A 123 6.23 15.65 12.94
CA ALA A 123 6.71 16.52 14.01
C ALA A 123 5.58 17.09 14.90
N LYS A 124 4.31 16.92 14.52
CA LYS A 124 3.17 17.56 15.20
C LYS A 124 2.89 17.01 16.60
N TYR A 125 3.15 15.73 16.83
CA TYR A 125 2.89 15.07 18.11
C TYR A 125 4.14 14.34 18.61
N ASP A 126 4.25 14.19 19.93
CA ASP A 126 5.33 13.41 20.52
C ASP A 126 5.13 11.91 20.26
N GLY A 127 6.19 11.27 19.76
CA GLY A 127 6.22 9.86 19.40
C GLY A 127 6.72 9.64 17.98
N PRO A 128 6.88 8.38 17.55
CA PRO A 128 7.42 8.05 16.23
C PRO A 128 6.35 7.98 15.13
N PHE A 129 5.06 8.06 15.46
CA PHE A 129 3.94 7.88 14.52
C PHE A 129 3.16 9.17 14.27
N LEU A 130 2.36 9.19 13.20
CA LEU A 130 1.62 10.38 12.75
C LEU A 130 0.68 10.97 13.80
N LEU A 131 0.17 10.14 14.71
CA LEU A 131 -0.71 10.55 15.82
C LEU A 131 -0.05 10.32 17.19
N GLY A 132 1.29 10.33 17.24
CA GLY A 132 2.08 10.26 18.46
C GLY A 132 2.69 8.88 18.71
N ASN A 133 2.38 8.26 19.85
CA ASN A 133 3.05 7.04 20.31
C ASN A 133 2.47 5.73 19.76
N GLU A 134 1.25 5.76 19.22
CA GLU A 134 0.56 4.56 18.74
C GLU A 134 0.58 4.48 17.21
N PHE A 135 0.75 3.26 16.69
CA PHE A 135 0.60 2.99 15.26
C PHE A 135 -0.88 2.95 14.90
N THR A 136 -1.32 3.86 14.03
CA THR A 136 -2.74 4.09 13.74
C THR A 136 -3.09 3.88 12.26
N LEU A 137 -4.37 4.07 11.94
CA LEU A 137 -4.82 4.10 10.55
C LEU A 137 -4.15 5.22 9.73
N ALA A 138 -3.71 6.30 10.36
CA ALA A 138 -2.96 7.35 9.69
C ALA A 138 -1.65 6.77 9.13
N ASP A 139 -0.88 6.04 9.93
CA ASP A 139 0.37 5.42 9.51
C ASP A 139 0.14 4.36 8.42
N ILE A 140 -0.88 3.52 8.62
CA ILE A 140 -1.29 2.48 7.65
C ILE A 140 -1.65 3.08 6.29
N ALA A 141 -2.21 4.29 6.24
CA ALA A 141 -2.55 4.94 4.98
C ALA A 141 -1.31 5.28 4.14
N PHE A 142 -0.21 5.71 4.77
CA PHE A 142 1.00 6.18 4.09
C PHE A 142 2.06 5.09 3.91
N ILE A 143 2.29 4.24 4.91
CA ILE A 143 3.47 3.36 4.94
C ILE A 143 3.59 2.40 3.73
N PRO A 144 2.52 1.82 3.14
CA PRO A 144 2.66 0.99 1.95
C PRO A 144 3.20 1.76 0.74
N PHE A 145 2.89 3.05 0.64
CA PHE A 145 3.35 3.89 -0.47
C PHE A 145 4.80 4.31 -0.23
N VAL A 146 5.12 4.80 0.97
CA VAL A 146 6.49 5.20 1.31
C VAL A 146 7.47 4.03 1.17
N GLU A 147 7.07 2.81 1.57
CA GLU A 147 7.85 1.57 1.32
C GLU A 147 8.26 1.41 -0.15
N ARG A 148 7.32 1.63 -1.08
CA ARG A 148 7.57 1.49 -2.53
C ARG A 148 8.34 2.67 -3.09
N PHE A 149 8.04 3.87 -2.60
CA PHE A 149 8.69 5.10 -3.03
C PHE A 149 10.17 5.10 -2.64
N GLN A 150 10.51 4.61 -1.45
CA GLN A 150 11.89 4.44 -1.02
C GLN A 150 12.72 3.64 -2.02
N ILE A 151 12.19 2.49 -2.46
CA ILE A 151 12.85 1.62 -3.43
C ILE A 151 12.99 2.35 -4.77
N TYR A 152 11.89 2.85 -5.33
CA TYR A 152 11.92 3.42 -6.68
C TYR A 152 12.72 4.71 -6.79
N LEU A 153 12.59 5.63 -5.82
CA LEU A 153 13.34 6.88 -5.79
C LEU A 153 14.84 6.64 -5.63
N SER A 154 15.23 5.70 -4.77
CA SER A 154 16.63 5.32 -4.61
C SER A 154 17.19 4.74 -5.92
N GLU A 155 16.52 3.76 -6.50
CA GLU A 155 17.03 3.01 -7.67
C GLU A 155 17.01 3.80 -8.98
N VAL A 156 16.04 4.70 -9.18
CA VAL A 156 15.84 5.40 -10.46
C VAL A 156 16.29 6.85 -10.41
N PHE A 157 16.16 7.52 -9.26
CA PHE A 157 16.46 8.93 -9.11
C PHE A 157 17.69 9.20 -8.23
N ASN A 158 18.33 8.15 -7.68
CA ASN A 158 19.41 8.27 -6.70
C ASN A 158 19.03 9.22 -5.54
N TYR A 159 17.76 9.12 -5.12
CA TYR A 159 17.15 10.01 -4.15
C TYR A 159 16.90 9.30 -2.82
N ASP A 160 17.46 9.84 -1.75
CA ASP A 160 17.22 9.38 -0.39
C ASP A 160 16.11 10.22 0.27
N LEU A 161 14.94 9.61 0.43
CA LEU A 161 13.79 10.30 1.05
C LEU A 161 13.99 10.62 2.54
N THR A 162 14.96 10.00 3.21
CA THR A 162 15.26 10.22 4.63
C THR A 162 16.29 11.32 4.88
N ALA A 163 17.04 11.73 3.84
CA ALA A 163 18.05 12.77 3.95
C ALA A 163 17.41 14.11 4.39
N GLY A 164 17.86 14.64 5.53
CA GLY A 164 17.29 15.85 6.13
C GLY A 164 15.92 15.68 6.79
N ARG A 165 15.40 14.44 6.87
CA ARG A 165 14.05 14.12 7.37
C ARG A 165 14.10 13.08 8.50
N PRO A 166 14.64 13.45 9.68
CA PRO A 166 14.85 12.52 10.78
C PRO A 166 13.55 11.92 11.32
N LYS A 167 12.40 12.62 11.27
CA LYS A 167 11.12 12.06 11.71
C LYS A 167 10.61 11.01 10.73
N VAL A 168 10.74 11.24 9.42
CA VAL A 168 10.43 10.22 8.39
C VAL A 168 11.32 8.99 8.58
N ALA A 169 12.61 9.17 8.82
CA ALA A 169 13.53 8.05 9.08
C ALA A 169 13.11 7.23 10.32
N ALA A 170 12.84 7.91 11.44
CA ALA A 170 12.41 7.26 12.68
C ALA A 170 11.05 6.57 12.53
N TRP A 171 10.12 7.16 11.77
CA TRP A 171 8.81 6.59 11.49
C TRP A 171 8.90 5.29 10.69
N ILE A 172 9.73 5.25 9.64
CA ILE A 172 9.96 4.03 8.85
C ILE A 172 10.57 2.94 9.73
N GLU A 173 11.58 3.28 10.54
CA GLU A 173 12.21 2.33 11.47
C GLU A 173 11.22 1.79 12.51
N ALA A 174 10.37 2.65 13.06
CA ALA A 174 9.33 2.26 14.01
C ALA A 174 8.26 1.37 13.36
N ALA A 175 7.83 1.71 12.14
CA ALA A 175 6.87 0.92 11.38
C ALA A 175 7.44 -0.48 11.08
N ASP A 176 8.69 -0.61 10.67
CA ASP A 176 9.35 -1.90 10.38
C ASP A 176 9.44 -2.85 11.60
N LYS A 177 9.28 -2.31 12.82
CA LYS A 177 9.17 -3.10 14.06
C LYS A 177 7.76 -3.62 14.34
N ILE A 178 6.75 -3.16 13.59
CA ILE A 178 5.37 -3.63 13.73
C ILE A 178 5.21 -4.95 12.96
N ASP A 179 5.13 -6.07 13.69
CA ASP A 179 4.99 -7.41 13.10
C ASP A 179 3.82 -7.51 12.11
N ALA A 180 2.70 -6.88 12.44
CA ALA A 180 1.51 -6.85 11.60
C ALA A 180 1.76 -6.21 10.23
N TYR A 181 2.63 -5.19 10.16
CA TYR A 181 3.05 -4.55 8.91
C TYR A 181 4.14 -5.36 8.22
N LYS A 182 5.17 -5.77 8.95
CA LYS A 182 6.31 -6.54 8.42
C LYS A 182 5.88 -7.80 7.66
N GLN A 183 4.85 -8.49 8.15
CA GLN A 183 4.28 -9.68 7.49
C GLN A 183 3.64 -9.38 6.12
N THR A 184 3.31 -8.12 5.83
CA THR A 184 2.69 -7.71 4.56
C THR A 184 3.68 -7.25 3.49
N LYS A 185 4.97 -7.06 3.85
CA LYS A 185 6.04 -6.71 2.91
C LYS A 185 6.35 -7.92 2.02
N LYS A 186 5.60 -8.07 0.93
CA LYS A 186 5.69 -9.18 -0.03
C LYS A 186 6.02 -8.76 -1.45
N SER A 187 6.28 -7.47 -1.65
CA SER A 187 6.70 -6.98 -2.95
C SER A 187 8.20 -7.17 -3.10
N ASP A 188 8.63 -7.79 -4.20
CA ASP A 188 10.04 -7.84 -4.55
C ASP A 188 10.51 -6.45 -5.02
N PRO A 189 11.64 -5.91 -4.51
CA PRO A 189 12.12 -4.59 -4.90
C PRO A 189 12.33 -4.41 -6.41
N LYS A 190 12.82 -5.45 -7.11
CA LYS A 190 13.02 -5.40 -8.57
C LYS A 190 11.69 -5.36 -9.29
N GLU A 191 10.72 -6.16 -8.86
CA GLU A 191 9.36 -6.11 -9.41
C GLU A 191 8.71 -4.73 -9.22
N ILE A 192 8.90 -4.09 -8.06
CA ILE A 192 8.40 -2.73 -7.82
C ILE A 192 9.01 -1.75 -8.83
N VAL A 193 10.33 -1.80 -9.04
CA VAL A 193 11.00 -0.94 -10.02
C VAL A 193 10.48 -1.18 -11.43
N GLU A 194 10.32 -2.43 -11.84
CA GLU A 194 9.78 -2.78 -13.16
C GLU A 194 8.33 -2.32 -13.35
N ILE A 195 7.48 -2.50 -12.35
CA ILE A 195 6.07 -2.06 -12.38
C ILE A 195 6.03 -0.54 -12.53
N TYR A 196 6.80 0.21 -11.75
CA TYR A 196 6.76 1.67 -11.76
C TYR A 196 7.36 2.21 -13.06
N LYS A 197 8.45 1.63 -13.57
CA LYS A 197 8.94 1.92 -14.93
C LYS A 197 7.85 1.68 -15.97
N ARG A 198 7.15 0.54 -15.93
CA ARG A 198 6.06 0.27 -16.88
C ARG A 198 4.93 1.29 -16.78
N ILE A 199 4.52 1.67 -15.58
CA ILE A 199 3.41 2.62 -15.35
C ILE A 199 3.78 4.03 -15.83
N PHE A 200 5.00 4.50 -15.53
CA PHE A 200 5.39 5.89 -15.75
C PHE A 200 6.23 6.12 -17.02
N SER A 201 6.89 5.10 -17.58
CA SER A 201 7.55 5.18 -18.89
C SER A 201 6.57 5.04 -20.06
N ALA A 202 5.41 4.39 -19.88
CA ALA A 202 4.37 4.30 -20.91
C ALA A 202 3.54 5.60 -21.07
N GLN A 203 3.87 6.64 -20.31
CA GLN A 203 3.17 7.94 -20.30
C GLN A 203 4.05 9.10 -20.82
N LYS A 204 5.29 8.83 -21.27
CA LYS A 204 6.16 9.80 -21.96
C LYS A 204 5.94 9.72 -23.47
#